data_AF-A0A6N7TWR8-F1
#
_entry.id   AF-A0A6N7TWR8-F1
#
_cell.length_a   1.000
_cell.length_b   1.000
_cell.length_c   1.000
_cell.angle_alpha   90.00
_cell.angle_beta   90.00
_cell.angle_gamma   90.00
#
_symmetry.space_group_name_H-M   'P 1'
#
loop_
_entity.id
_entity.type
_entity.pdbx_description
1 polymer ?
#
loop_
_entity_poly.entity_id
_entity_poly.type
_entity_poly.pdbx_seq_one_letter_code
_entity_poly.pdbx_strand_id
1 'polypeptide(L)'
;MAYIPDDVSQIPDNHPGYVPASDSDRERLTILLHKRLDQIIDQEQQAGISRQDRERLAAIHQQIRADLAVIRYGATERTVREIERKYRHI
;
A
#
# COMPACT_ATOMS: atom_id res chain seq x y z
N MET A 1 -26.69 38.95 -18.48
CA MET A 1 -27.03 37.61 -17.97
C MET A 1 -26.36 36.59 -18.88
N ALA A 2 -25.32 35.92 -18.40
CA ALA A 2 -24.71 34.78 -19.10
C ALA A 2 -24.62 33.65 -18.07
N TYR A 3 -25.58 32.73 -18.13
CA TYR A 3 -25.61 31.52 -17.32
C TYR A 3 -24.80 30.48 -18.08
N ILE A 4 -23.63 30.13 -17.56
CA ILE A 4 -22.83 29.00 -18.04
C ILE A 4 -23.39 27.78 -17.31
N PRO A 5 -23.96 26.76 -17.99
CA PRO A 5 -24.32 25.53 -17.32
C PRO A 5 -23.02 24.80 -17.01
N ASP A 6 -22.72 24.71 -15.73
CA ASP A 6 -21.69 23.88 -15.12
C ASP A 6 -22.13 22.42 -15.30
N ASP A 7 -21.98 21.87 -16.51
CA ASP A 7 -22.18 20.44 -16.79
C ASP A 7 -20.83 19.72 -16.64
N VAL A 8 -20.24 19.82 -15.45
CA VAL A 8 -19.39 18.75 -14.94
C VAL A 8 -20.33 17.80 -14.25
N SER A 9 -20.77 16.79 -14.99
CA SER A 9 -21.41 15.57 -14.50
C SER A 9 -20.69 15.07 -13.24
N GLN A 10 -21.17 15.52 -12.08
CA GLN A 10 -20.88 14.89 -10.81
C GLN A 10 -21.62 13.57 -10.84
N ILE A 11 -20.96 12.53 -11.34
CA ILE A 11 -21.39 11.16 -11.10
C ILE A 11 -21.32 11.01 -9.58
N PRO A 12 -22.45 10.85 -8.86
CA PRO A 12 -22.36 10.48 -7.46
C PRO A 12 -22.03 8.99 -7.48
N ASP A 13 -20.73 8.67 -7.52
CA ASP A 13 -20.24 7.32 -7.25
C ASP A 13 -20.39 7.07 -5.74
N ASN A 14 -21.65 7.03 -5.30
CA ASN A 14 -22.04 6.72 -3.94
C ASN A 14 -22.29 5.22 -3.88
N HIS A 15 -21.24 4.43 -4.06
CA HIS A 15 -21.22 3.07 -3.57
C HIS A 15 -21.04 3.14 -2.04
N PRO A 16 -22.02 2.73 -1.21
CA PRO A 16 -21.97 2.84 0.25
C PRO A 16 -20.95 1.90 0.93
N GLY A 17 -19.88 1.52 0.24
CA GLY A 17 -18.84 0.64 0.76
C GLY A 17 -17.50 0.68 0.02
N TYR A 18 -17.37 1.47 -1.06
CA TYR A 18 -16.10 1.63 -1.77
C TYR A 18 -15.66 3.09 -1.68
N VAL A 19 -14.98 3.43 -0.58
CA VAL A 19 -14.21 4.66 -0.52
C VAL A 19 -12.79 4.30 -0.99
N PRO A 20 -12.37 4.72 -2.19
CA PRO A 20 -11.00 4.55 -2.61
C PRO A 20 -10.11 5.27 -1.61
N ALA A 21 -9.02 4.63 -1.17
CA ALA A 21 -8.10 5.27 -0.26
C ALA A 21 -7.58 6.58 -0.85
N SER A 22 -7.51 7.63 -0.02
CA SER A 22 -6.93 8.91 -0.41
C SER A 22 -5.54 8.67 -1.00
N ASP A 23 -5.25 9.35 -2.10
CA ASP A 23 -3.98 9.20 -2.82
C ASP A 23 -2.78 9.42 -1.89
N SER A 24 -2.90 10.37 -0.95
CA SER A 24 -1.89 10.65 0.08
C SER A 24 -1.64 9.50 1.06
N ASP A 25 -2.69 8.77 1.48
CA ASP A 25 -2.54 7.61 2.38
C ASP A 25 -1.92 6.43 1.64
N ARG A 26 -2.31 6.22 0.37
CA ARG A 26 -1.71 5.18 -0.50
C ARG A 26 -0.25 5.46 -0.76
N GLU A 27 0.11 6.71 -1.05
CA GLU A 27 1.49 7.13 -1.29
C GLU A 27 2.33 6.95 -0.03
N ARG A 28 1.85 7.42 1.14
CA ARG A 28 2.54 7.26 2.41
C ARG A 28 2.80 5.79 2.76
N LEU A 29 1.79 4.94 2.59
CA LEU A 29 1.93 3.50 2.83
C LEU A 29 2.89 2.85 1.83
N THR A 30 2.84 3.26 0.57
CA THR A 30 3.74 2.79 -0.48
C THR A 30 5.20 3.13 -0.16
N ILE A 31 5.47 4.35 0.32
CA ILE A 31 6.82 4.77 0.73
C ILE A 31 7.30 3.94 1.92
N LEU A 32 6.44 3.72 2.92
CA LEU A 32 6.76 2.90 4.09
C LEU A 32 7.12 1.45 3.70
N LEU A 33 6.31 0.85 2.83
CA LEU A 33 6.53 -0.51 2.34
C LEU A 33 7.81 -0.63 1.52
N HIS A 34 8.11 0.33 0.65
CA HIS A 34 9.39 0.36 -0.09
C HIS A 34 10.58 0.47 0.86
N LYS A 35 10.51 1.37 1.85
CA LYS A 35 11.58 1.50 2.84
C LYS A 35 11.82 0.20 3.61
N ARG A 36 10.75 -0.53 3.92
CA ARG A 36 10.85 -1.83 4.60
C ARG A 36 11.45 -2.90 3.68
N LEU A 37 11.10 -2.87 2.41
CA LEU A 37 11.66 -3.72 1.36
C LEU A 37 13.18 -3.55 1.28
N ASP A 38 13.67 -2.30 1.21
CA ASP A 38 15.10 -2.00 1.23
C ASP A 38 15.81 -2.54 2.47
N GLN A 39 15.20 -2.39 3.65
CA GLN A 39 15.75 -2.94 4.90
C GLN A 39 15.86 -4.47 4.87
N ILE A 40 14.87 -5.16 4.31
CA ILE A 40 14.87 -6.62 4.20
C ILE A 40 15.92 -7.08 3.20
N ILE A 41 16.04 -6.38 2.06
CA ILE A 41 17.09 -6.67 1.07
C ILE A 41 18.47 -6.50 1.68
N ASP A 42 18.70 -5.43 2.48
CA ASP A 42 19.95 -5.23 3.20
C ASP A 42 20.23 -6.40 4.17
N GLN A 43 19.22 -6.81 4.94
CA GLN A 43 19.32 -7.97 5.86
C GLN A 43 19.55 -9.30 5.12
N GLU A 44 18.94 -9.52 3.94
CA GLU A 44 19.18 -10.71 3.12
C GLU A 44 20.60 -10.73 2.54
N GLN A 45 21.20 -9.55 2.30
CA GLN A 45 22.56 -9.41 1.79
C GLN A 45 23.64 -9.43 2.87
N GLN A 46 23.27 -9.29 4.15
CA GLN A 46 24.21 -9.39 5.26
C GLN A 46 24.84 -10.79 5.30
N ALA A 47 26.17 -10.82 5.26
CA ALA A 47 26.92 -12.07 5.35
C ALA A 47 26.69 -12.73 6.73
N GLY A 48 26.40 -14.04 6.73
CA GLY A 48 26.20 -14.81 7.96
C GLY A 48 24.75 -15.03 8.39
N ILE A 49 23.78 -14.58 7.60
CA ILE A 49 22.36 -14.92 7.79
C ILE A 49 22.11 -16.44 7.67
N SER A 50 21.40 -16.99 8.66
CA SER A 50 20.98 -18.39 8.65
C SER A 50 20.00 -18.67 7.50
N ARG A 51 20.02 -19.88 6.95
CA ARG A 51 19.10 -20.29 5.88
C ARG A 51 17.63 -20.07 6.28
N GLN A 52 17.28 -20.37 7.52
CA GLN A 52 15.93 -20.17 8.05
C GLN A 52 15.55 -18.69 8.12
N ASP A 53 16.46 -17.81 8.55
CA ASP A 53 16.23 -16.37 8.55
C ASP A 53 16.10 -15.83 7.12
N ARG A 54 16.89 -16.34 6.18
CA ARG A 54 16.80 -15.98 4.77
C ARG A 54 15.45 -16.36 4.17
N GLU A 55 14.95 -17.56 4.46
CA GLU A 55 13.62 -18.00 4.03
C GLU A 55 12.51 -17.14 4.65
N ARG A 56 12.67 -16.75 5.93
CA ARG A 56 11.74 -15.83 6.61
C ARG A 56 11.75 -14.45 5.97
N LEU A 57 12.92 -13.88 5.68
CA LEU A 57 13.06 -12.58 5.02
C LEU A 57 12.50 -12.62 3.60
N ALA A 58 12.78 -13.68 2.84
CA ALA A 58 12.22 -13.87 1.50
C ALA A 58 10.68 -13.95 1.54
N ALA A 59 10.09 -14.63 2.53
CA ALA A 59 8.64 -14.67 2.71
C ALA A 59 8.06 -13.28 3.04
N ILE A 60 8.71 -12.51 3.92
CA ILE A 60 8.28 -11.14 4.25
C ILE A 60 8.42 -10.22 3.01
N HIS A 61 9.51 -10.36 2.25
CA HIS A 61 9.74 -9.63 1.01
C HIS A 61 8.63 -9.89 -0.03
N GLN A 62 8.27 -11.16 -0.26
CA GLN A 62 7.15 -11.51 -1.14
C GLN A 62 5.83 -10.91 -0.65
N GLN A 63 5.59 -10.93 0.66
CA GLN A 63 4.36 -10.42 1.24
C GLN A 63 4.23 -8.89 1.10
N ILE A 64 5.31 -8.13 1.33
CA ILE A 64 5.33 -6.68 1.11
C ILE A 64 5.07 -6.34 -0.36
N ARG A 65 5.62 -7.11 -1.31
CA ARG A 65 5.36 -6.91 -2.75
C ARG A 65 3.90 -7.17 -3.12
N ALA A 66 3.29 -8.20 -2.52
CA ALA A 66 1.87 -8.45 -2.69
C ALA A 66 1.02 -7.30 -2.12
N ASP A 67 1.34 -6.82 -0.92
CA ASP A 67 0.66 -5.68 -0.28
C ASP A 67 0.79 -4.40 -1.14
N LEU A 68 1.97 -4.13 -1.71
CA LEU A 68 2.20 -3.02 -2.65
C LEU A 68 1.38 -3.15 -3.95
N ALA A 69 1.29 -4.35 -4.52
CA ALA A 69 0.49 -4.60 -5.70
C ALA A 69 -1.00 -4.32 -5.40
N VAL A 70 -1.50 -4.78 -4.27
CA VAL A 70 -2.87 -4.53 -3.82
C VAL A 70 -3.14 -3.03 -3.69
N ILE A 71 -2.21 -2.27 -3.08
CA ILE A 71 -2.33 -0.80 -2.98
C ILE A 71 -2.36 -0.17 -4.37
N ARG A 72 -1.53 -0.64 -5.32
CA ARG A 72 -1.43 -0.10 -6.68
C ARG A 72 -2.68 -0.37 -7.53
N TYR A 73 -3.27 -1.57 -7.45
CA TYR A 73 -4.40 -1.98 -8.30
C TYR A 73 -5.78 -1.50 -7.82
N GLY A 74 -5.85 -0.74 -6.73
CA GLY A 74 -7.10 -0.16 -6.23
C GLY A 74 -7.52 -0.72 -4.88
N ALA A 75 -6.63 -0.65 -3.89
CA ALA A 75 -6.98 -0.99 -2.51
C ALA A 75 -8.07 -0.04 -1.97
N THR A 76 -9.07 -0.63 -1.31
CA THR A 76 -10.04 0.13 -0.52
C THR A 76 -9.35 0.81 0.67
N GLU A 77 -9.92 1.89 1.21
CA GLU A 77 -9.47 2.47 2.49
C GLU A 77 -9.30 1.41 3.59
N ARG A 78 -10.22 0.45 3.65
CA ARG A 78 -10.17 -0.63 4.63
C ARG A 78 -8.89 -1.45 4.47
N THR A 79 -8.59 -1.86 3.24
CA THR A 79 -7.37 -2.62 2.90
C THR A 79 -6.11 -1.82 3.22
N VAL A 80 -6.08 -0.53 2.88
CA VAL A 80 -4.94 0.36 3.20
C VAL A 80 -4.74 0.46 4.72
N ARG A 81 -5.80 0.64 5.50
CA ARG A 81 -5.73 0.69 6.97
C ARG A 81 -5.33 -0.64 7.60
N GLU A 82 -5.76 -1.77 7.03
CA GLU A 82 -5.36 -3.11 7.50
C GLU A 82 -3.85 -3.34 7.26
N ILE A 83 -3.36 -3.00 6.06
CA ILE A 83 -1.94 -3.07 5.72
C ILE A 83 -1.15 -2.11 6.61
N GLU A 84 -1.60 -0.86 6.78
CA GLU A 84 -0.94 0.10 7.67
C GLU A 84 -0.81 -0.44 9.10
N ARG A 85 -1.89 -0.96 9.68
CA ARG A 85 -1.86 -1.55 11.04
C ARG A 85 -0.86 -2.69 11.16
N LYS A 86 -0.76 -3.53 10.13
CA LYS A 86 0.17 -4.66 10.08
C LYS A 86 1.63 -4.19 10.15
N TYR A 87 1.97 -3.10 9.48
CA TYR A 87 3.34 -2.56 9.43
C TYR A 87 3.62 -1.47 10.48
N ARG A 88 2.60 -0.96 11.19
CA ARG A 88 2.75 0.06 12.24
C ARG A 88 3.35 -0.49 13.55
N HIS A 89 3.24 -1.80 13.80
CA HIS A 89 3.67 -2.46 15.03
C HIS A 89 5.03 -3.18 14.95
N ILE A 90 5.75 -3.03 13.83
CA ILE A 90 7.02 -3.72 13.55
C ILE A 90 8.15 -2.69 13.58
#